data_AF-A0A158NQR6-F1
#
_entry.id   AF-A0A158NQR6-F1
#
_cell.length_a   1.000
_cell.length_b   1.000
_cell.length_c   1.000
_cell.angle_alpha   90.00
_cell.angle_beta   90.00
_cell.angle_gamma   90.00
#
_symmetry.space_group_name_H-M   'P 1'
#
loop_
_entity.id
_entity.type
_entity.pdbx_description
1 polymer ?
#
loop_
_entity_poly.entity_id
_entity_poly.type
_entity_poly.pdbx_seq_one_letter_code
_entity_poly.pdbx_strand_id
1 'polypeptide(L)'
;MACYFGWIVLDLRELFNTIFINNYVKSRTMAIAVRSFCLSHHIFKFLLINYICEIVSTKANATADLLNKLSYVTYDVEIREIISQFSLGIVFAPLRFCGIGFFQFGFKYLHKFITFIATVLVIIIQTKLLGISALRGNMLLILSGVVKVMS
;
A
#
# COMPACT_ATOMS: atom_id res chain seq x y z
N MET A 1 0.96 -12.46 -2.92
CA MET A 1 0.47 -11.13 -2.49
C MET A 1 -0.25 -10.33 -3.60
N ALA A 2 0.21 -10.32 -4.87
CA ALA A 2 -0.51 -9.62 -5.95
C ALA A 2 -1.98 -10.04 -6.12
N CYS A 3 -2.30 -11.31 -5.87
CA CYS A 3 -3.69 -11.77 -5.98
C CYS A 3 -4.63 -10.99 -5.05
N TYR A 4 -4.22 -10.63 -3.82
CA TYR A 4 -5.08 -9.86 -2.90
C TYR A 4 -5.41 -8.47 -3.44
N PHE A 5 -4.44 -7.84 -4.10
CA PHE A 5 -4.65 -6.55 -4.74
C PHE A 5 -5.66 -6.67 -5.89
N GLY A 6 -5.53 -7.72 -6.70
CA GLY A 6 -6.51 -8.03 -7.76
C GLY A 6 -7.92 -8.24 -7.20
N TRP A 7 -8.06 -9.02 -6.13
CA TRP A 7 -9.35 -9.25 -5.45
C TRP A 7 -9.96 -7.94 -4.91
N ILE A 8 -9.16 -7.09 -4.24
CA ILE A 8 -9.63 -5.78 -3.75
C ILE A 8 -10.15 -4.91 -4.91
N VAL A 9 -9.42 -4.84 -6.03
CA VAL A 9 -9.81 -4.03 -7.20
C VAL A 9 -11.08 -4.58 -7.87
N LEU A 10 -11.20 -5.90 -8.00
CA LEU A 10 -12.39 -6.55 -8.57
C LEU A 10 -13.62 -6.32 -7.69
N ASP A 11 -13.50 -6.54 -6.38
CA ASP A 11 -14.58 -6.34 -5.42
C ASP A 11 -15.02 -4.86 -5.37
N LEU A 12 -14.06 -3.91 -5.37
CA LEU A 12 -14.36 -2.48 -5.45
C LEU A 12 -15.14 -2.12 -6.72
N ARG A 13 -14.70 -2.60 -7.89
CA ARG A 13 -15.37 -2.36 -9.18
C ARG A 13 -16.82 -2.84 -9.14
N GLU A 14 -17.04 -4.06 -8.66
CA GLU A 14 -18.36 -4.67 -8.65
C GLU A 14 -19.31 -3.97 -7.66
N LEU A 15 -18.77 -3.56 -6.51
CA LEU A 15 -19.50 -2.82 -5.48
C LEU A 15 -19.87 -1.41 -5.96
N PHE A 16 -18.93 -0.69 -6.59
CA PHE A 16 -19.20 0.61 -7.22
C PHE A 16 -20.28 0.51 -8.30
N ASN A 17 -20.17 -0.46 -9.22
CA ASN A 17 -21.15 -0.64 -10.29
C ASN A 17 -22.55 -0.96 -9.74
N THR A 18 -22.62 -1.81 -8.72
CA THR A 18 -23.91 -2.20 -8.12
C THR A 18 -24.58 -1.01 -7.41
N ILE A 19 -23.81 -0.16 -6.72
CA ILE A 19 -24.34 1.02 -6.01
C ILE A 19 -24.70 2.16 -6.98
N PHE A 20 -23.86 2.44 -7.99
CA PHE A 20 -23.99 3.63 -8.82
C PHE A 20 -24.79 3.46 -10.11
N ILE A 21 -24.90 2.24 -10.65
CA ILE A 21 -25.55 1.98 -11.96
C ILE A 21 -26.91 1.34 -11.76
N ASN A 22 -27.06 0.45 -10.79
CA ASN A 22 -28.30 -0.31 -10.61
C ASN A 22 -29.15 0.34 -9.52
N ASN A 23 -30.35 0.80 -9.87
CA ASN A 23 -31.32 1.32 -8.88
C ASN A 23 -31.46 0.31 -7.74
N TYR A 24 -31.27 0.77 -6.50
CA TYR A 24 -31.18 -0.04 -5.28
C TYR A 24 -32.39 -0.97 -5.12
N VAL A 25 -32.29 -2.23 -5.58
CA VAL A 25 -33.35 -3.24 -5.42
C VAL A 25 -33.15 -3.96 -4.08
N LYS A 26 -34.15 -3.89 -3.20
CA LYS A 26 -34.20 -4.48 -1.83
C LYS A 26 -33.77 -5.96 -1.74
N SER A 27 -33.91 -6.73 -2.83
CA SER A 27 -33.48 -8.14 -2.93
C SER A 27 -31.95 -8.31 -2.97
N ARG A 28 -31.18 -7.30 -3.43
CA ARG A 28 -29.72 -7.38 -3.56
C ARG A 28 -28.95 -6.86 -2.34
N THR A 29 -29.63 -6.30 -1.33
CA THR A 29 -29.00 -5.72 -0.13
C THR A 29 -28.13 -6.73 0.63
N MET A 30 -28.59 -7.98 0.76
CA MET A 30 -27.82 -9.05 1.40
C MET A 30 -26.53 -9.38 0.64
N ALA A 31 -26.58 -9.47 -0.69
CA ALA A 31 -25.41 -9.73 -1.52
C ALA A 31 -24.38 -8.58 -1.44
N ILE A 32 -24.86 -7.33 -1.41
CA ILE A 32 -24.02 -6.14 -1.22
C ILE A 32 -23.36 -6.17 0.16
N ALA A 33 -24.09 -6.52 1.22
CA ALA A 33 -23.54 -6.62 2.57
C ALA A 33 -22.44 -7.68 2.67
N VAL A 34 -22.68 -8.87 2.09
CA VAL A 34 -21.67 -9.95 2.04
C VAL A 34 -20.44 -9.52 1.25
N ARG A 35 -20.61 -8.94 0.06
CA ARG A 35 -19.50 -8.40 -0.75
C ARG A 35 -18.71 -7.34 0.00
N SER A 36 -19.40 -6.42 0.69
CA SER A 36 -18.77 -5.38 1.50
C SER A 36 -17.99 -5.96 2.68
N PHE A 37 -18.47 -7.03 3.29
CA PHE A 37 -17.76 -7.72 4.37
C PHE A 37 -16.52 -8.46 3.85
N CYS A 38 -16.62 -9.14 2.71
CA CYS A 38 -15.45 -9.76 2.06
C CYS A 38 -14.39 -8.71 1.71
N LEU A 39 -14.81 -7.59 1.13
CA LEU A 39 -13.93 -6.47 0.80
C LEU A 39 -13.22 -5.93 2.06
N SER A 40 -13.96 -5.67 3.14
CA SER A 40 -13.39 -5.13 4.38
C SER A 40 -12.37 -6.09 4.99
N HIS A 41 -12.63 -7.40 4.94
CA HIS A 41 -11.68 -8.42 5.37
C HIS A 41 -10.39 -8.41 4.52
N HIS A 42 -10.50 -8.29 3.19
CA HIS A 42 -9.32 -8.18 2.31
C HIS A 42 -8.51 -6.91 2.55
N ILE A 43 -9.19 -5.77 2.75
CA ILE A 43 -8.56 -4.49 3.10
C ILE A 43 -7.84 -4.60 4.45
N PHE A 44 -8.49 -5.15 5.46
CA PHE A 44 -7.91 -5.33 6.79
C PHE A 44 -6.63 -6.17 6.74
N LYS A 45 -6.67 -7.30 6.02
CA LYS A 45 -5.49 -8.15 5.82
C LYS A 45 -4.35 -7.42 5.11
N PHE A 46 -4.67 -6.61 4.10
CA PHE A 46 -3.70 -5.78 3.39
C PHE A 46 -3.06 -4.71 4.29
N LEU A 47 -3.87 -4.05 5.14
CA LEU A 47 -3.38 -3.07 6.11
C LEU A 47 -2.46 -3.72 7.15
N LEU A 48 -2.86 -4.87 7.69
CA LEU A 48 -2.04 -5.62 8.66
C LEU A 48 -0.66 -5.99 8.10
N ILE A 49 -0.61 -6.48 6.86
CA ILE A 49 0.67 -6.83 6.22
C ILE A 49 1.57 -5.60 6.11
N ASN A 50 1.05 -4.48 5.61
CA ASN A 50 1.83 -3.25 5.49
C ASN A 50 2.30 -2.72 6.85
N TYR A 51 1.44 -2.81 7.87
CA TYR A 51 1.78 -2.43 9.24
C TYR A 51 2.91 -3.28 9.82
N ILE A 52 2.80 -4.62 9.71
CA ILE A 52 3.84 -5.54 10.19
C ILE A 52 5.15 -5.30 9.45
N CYS A 53 5.11 -5.12 8.12
CA CYS A 53 6.30 -4.80 7.33
C CYS A 53 6.99 -3.53 7.83
N GLU A 54 6.25 -2.45 8.07
CA GLU A 54 6.81 -1.20 8.58
C GLU A 54 7.44 -1.39 9.97
N ILE A 55 6.74 -2.05 10.89
CA ILE A 55 7.23 -2.29 12.25
C ILE A 55 8.52 -3.10 12.23
N VAL A 56 8.55 -4.19 11.44
CA VAL A 56 9.74 -5.04 11.33
C VAL A 56 10.90 -4.28 10.69
N SER A 57 10.67 -3.52 9.62
CA SER A 57 11.70 -2.68 9.00
C SER A 57 12.24 -1.62 9.97
N THR A 58 11.36 -0.95 10.73
CA THR A 58 11.76 0.05 11.73
C THR A 58 12.59 -0.57 12.84
N LYS A 59 12.17 -1.74 13.35
CA LYS A 59 12.89 -2.44 14.42
C LYS A 59 14.24 -2.99 13.93
N ALA A 60 14.31 -3.49 12.70
CA ALA A 60 15.56 -3.93 12.09
C ALA A 60 16.56 -2.77 11.97
N ASN A 61 16.11 -1.59 11.51
CA ASN A 61 16.95 -0.40 11.42
C ASN A 61 17.44 0.06 12.81
N ALA A 62 16.56 0.12 13.81
CA ALA A 62 16.96 0.47 15.17
C ALA A 62 17.98 -0.53 15.76
N THR A 63 17.84 -1.81 15.44
CA THR A 63 18.79 -2.85 15.84
C THR A 63 20.15 -2.63 15.18
N ALA A 64 20.17 -2.27 13.89
CA ALA A 64 21.39 -1.94 13.16
C ALA A 64 22.13 -0.74 13.78
N ASP A 65 21.39 0.31 14.16
CA ASP A 65 21.94 1.49 14.82
C ASP A 65 22.56 1.16 16.19
N LEU A 66 21.90 0.30 16.98
CA LEU A 66 22.42 -0.16 18.27
C LEU A 66 23.69 -1.01 18.11
N LEU A 67 23.70 -1.95 17.15
CA LEU A 67 24.88 -2.75 16.84
C LEU A 67 26.06 -1.88 16.39
N ASN A 68 25.81 -0.88 15.55
CA ASN A 68 26.85 0.05 15.10
C ASN A 68 27.47 0.79 16.30
N LYS A 69 26.64 1.29 17.24
CA LYS A 69 27.12 1.91 18.48
C LYS A 69 27.91 0.93 19.37
N LEU A 70 27.45 -0.32 19.47
CA LEU A 70 28.12 -1.35 20.27
C LEU A 70 29.51 -1.69 19.72
N SER A 71 29.67 -1.72 18.39
CA SER A 71 30.96 -1.93 17.71
C SER A 71 32.04 -0.92 18.13
N TYR A 72 31.64 0.32 18.46
CA TYR A 72 32.57 1.34 18.95
C TYR A 72 32.96 1.16 20.43
N VAL A 73 32.17 0.42 21.21
CA VAL A 73 32.38 0.26 22.66
C VAL A 73 33.13 -1.04 22.97
N THR A 74 32.99 -2.07 22.13
CA THR A 74 33.64 -3.37 22.34
C THR A 74 35.14 -3.30 22.00
N TYR A 75 36.00 -3.65 22.98
CA TYR A 75 37.46 -3.70 22.83
C TYR A 75 37.99 -5.02 22.26
N ASP A 76 37.14 -6.04 22.23
CA ASP A 76 37.44 -7.34 21.64
C ASP A 76 37.39 -7.24 20.11
N VAL A 77 38.52 -7.54 19.47
CA VAL A 77 38.72 -7.37 18.03
C VAL A 77 37.83 -8.33 17.22
N GLU A 78 37.65 -9.57 17.68
CA GLU A 78 36.82 -10.56 16.98
C GLU A 78 35.34 -10.20 17.06
N ILE A 79 34.87 -9.83 18.25
CA ILE A 79 33.47 -9.42 18.45
C ILE A 79 33.17 -8.14 17.67
N ARG A 80 34.10 -7.17 17.67
CA ARG A 80 33.97 -5.93 16.89
C ARG A 80 33.86 -6.21 15.40
N GLU A 81 34.65 -7.14 14.87
CA GLU A 81 34.65 -7.50 13.45
C GLU A 81 33.35 -8.19 13.03
N ILE A 82 32.85 -9.14 13.84
CA ILE A 82 31.55 -9.82 13.61
C ILE A 82 30.40 -8.81 13.63
N ILE A 83 30.36 -7.92 14.63
CA ILE A 83 29.34 -6.87 14.74
C ILE A 83 29.43 -5.93 13.54
N SER A 84 30.64 -5.55 13.12
CA SER A 84 30.83 -4.64 12.00
C SER A 84 30.35 -5.25 10.69
N GLN A 85 30.67 -6.53 10.40
CA GLN A 85 30.17 -7.23 9.21
C GLN A 85 28.64 -7.36 9.21
N PHE A 86 28.04 -7.72 10.35
CA PHE A 86 26.59 -7.84 10.47
C PHE A 86 25.88 -6.50 10.35
N SER A 87 26.43 -5.44 10.96
CA SER A 87 25.94 -4.06 10.84
C SER A 87 26.06 -3.57 9.40
N LEU A 88 27.19 -3.82 8.72
CA LEU A 88 27.37 -3.52 7.30
C LEU A 88 26.28 -4.16 6.46
N GLY A 89 25.98 -5.45 6.68
CA GLY A 89 24.91 -6.16 5.97
C GLY A 89 23.54 -5.48 6.11
N ILE A 90 23.17 -5.08 7.32
CA ILE A 90 21.86 -4.47 7.59
C ILE A 90 21.81 -2.99 7.16
N VAL A 91 22.91 -2.25 7.28
CA VAL A 91 23.00 -0.84 6.89
C VAL A 91 23.02 -0.69 5.37
N PHE A 92 23.79 -1.51 4.66
CA PHE A 92 23.87 -1.45 3.19
C PHE A 92 22.65 -2.09 2.50
N ALA A 93 21.99 -3.05 3.16
CA ALA A 93 20.75 -3.64 2.69
C ALA A 93 19.66 -3.58 3.78
N PRO A 94 19.08 -2.37 4.02
CA PRO A 94 18.01 -2.23 4.99
C PRO A 94 16.86 -3.16 4.61
N LEU A 95 16.27 -3.79 5.62
CA LEU A 95 15.24 -4.80 5.39
C LEU A 95 13.99 -4.14 4.82
N ARG A 96 13.77 -4.33 3.51
CA ARG A 96 12.63 -3.77 2.77
C ARG A 96 11.78 -4.92 2.25
N PHE A 97 10.51 -4.91 2.61
CA PHE A 97 9.56 -5.86 2.06
C PHE A 97 9.04 -5.32 0.73
N CYS A 98 9.36 -5.99 -0.37
CA CYS A 98 8.88 -5.61 -1.69
C CYS A 98 7.87 -6.63 -2.23
N GLY A 99 6.75 -6.15 -2.77
CA GLY A 99 5.81 -6.98 -3.50
C GLY A 99 6.24 -7.10 -4.96
N ILE A 100 6.69 -8.29 -5.38
CA ILE A 100 7.04 -8.63 -6.78
C ILE A 100 8.08 -7.64 -7.38
N GLY A 101 8.84 -6.93 -6.54
CA GLY A 101 9.82 -5.93 -6.96
C GLY A 101 9.23 -4.60 -7.46
N PHE A 102 7.90 -4.45 -7.51
CA PHE A 102 7.26 -3.23 -8.03
C PHE A 102 6.95 -2.19 -6.95
N PHE A 103 6.65 -2.63 -5.72
CA PHE A 103 6.25 -1.74 -4.64
C PHE A 103 6.84 -2.18 -3.32
N GLN A 104 7.28 -1.20 -2.52
CA GLN A 104 7.77 -1.43 -1.17
C GLN A 104 6.60 -1.32 -0.18
N PHE A 105 6.34 -2.36 0.60
CA PHE A 105 5.34 -2.34 1.67
C PHE A 105 5.75 -1.39 2.79
N GLY A 106 4.76 -0.73 3.39
CA GLY A 106 4.96 0.23 4.48
C GLY A 106 3.96 1.38 4.44
N PHE A 107 4.05 2.31 5.39
CA PHE A 107 3.10 3.42 5.50
C PHE A 107 3.14 4.38 4.31
N LYS A 108 4.32 4.57 3.70
CA LYS A 108 4.46 5.39 2.49
C LYS A 108 3.63 4.84 1.33
N TYR A 109 3.62 3.51 1.17
CA TYR A 109 2.82 2.86 0.14
C TYR A 109 1.33 2.90 0.45
N LEU A 110 0.94 2.69 1.71
CA LEU A 110 -0.45 2.85 2.13
C LEU A 110 -0.99 4.26 1.86
N HIS A 111 -0.21 5.29 2.20
CA HIS A 111 -0.58 6.67 1.92
C HIS A 111 -0.80 6.91 0.42
N LYS A 112 0.18 6.53 -0.42
CA LYS A 112 0.07 6.60 -1.89
C LYS A 112 -1.19 5.90 -2.41
N PHE A 113 -1.49 4.70 -1.88
CA PHE A 113 -2.66 3.92 -2.27
C PHE A 113 -3.98 4.59 -1.89
N ILE A 114 -4.08 5.15 -0.68
CA ILE A 114 -5.28 5.88 -0.24
C ILE A 114 -5.47 7.15 -1.08
N THR A 115 -4.40 7.90 -1.34
CA THR A 115 -4.45 9.08 -2.22
C THR A 115 -4.93 8.71 -3.62
N PHE A 116 -4.48 7.58 -4.16
CA PHE A 116 -4.94 7.06 -5.45
C PHE A 116 -6.45 6.77 -5.44
N ILE A 117 -6.96 6.03 -4.44
CA ILE A 117 -8.40 5.76 -4.31
C ILE A 117 -9.19 7.06 -4.21
N ALA A 118 -8.76 8.00 -3.36
CA ALA A 118 -9.41 9.29 -3.19
C ALA A 118 -9.46 10.08 -4.51
N THR A 119 -8.36 10.10 -5.26
CA THR A 119 -8.29 10.78 -6.56
C THR A 119 -9.26 10.18 -7.57
N VAL A 120 -9.30 8.84 -7.68
CA VAL A 120 -10.24 8.13 -8.54
C VAL A 120 -11.69 8.43 -8.13
N LEU A 121 -12.00 8.43 -6.83
CA LEU A 121 -13.33 8.75 -6.33
C LEU A 121 -13.76 10.18 -6.70
N VAL A 122 -12.87 11.16 -6.50
CA VAL A 122 -13.10 12.56 -6.88
C VAL A 122 -13.39 12.68 -8.38
N ILE A 123 -12.64 11.97 -9.24
CA ILE A 123 -12.87 11.97 -10.69
C ILE A 123 -14.24 11.39 -11.04
N ILE A 124 -14.65 10.29 -10.39
CA ILE A 124 -15.96 9.65 -10.61
C ILE A 124 -17.09 10.60 -10.21
N ILE A 125 -16.94 11.30 -9.09
CA ILE A 125 -17.93 12.29 -8.62
C ILE A 125 -18.00 13.47 -9.60
N GLN A 126 -16.85 14.02 -10.01
CA GLN A 126 -16.80 15.13 -10.97
C GLN A 126 -17.41 14.75 -12.32
N THR A 127 -17.11 13.56 -12.86
CA THR A 127 -17.73 13.08 -14.11
C THR A 127 -19.25 12.97 -14.02
N LYS A 128 -19.77 12.54 -12.87
CA LYS A 128 -21.22 12.46 -12.63
C LYS A 128 -21.87 13.84 -12.45
N LEU A 129 -21.18 14.80 -11.85
CA LEU A 129 -21.74 16.11 -11.48
C LEU A 129 -21.62 17.17 -12.59
N LEU A 130 -20.52 17.18 -13.36
CA LEU A 130 -20.20 18.25 -14.32
C LEU A 130 -20.41 17.89 -15.79
N GLY A 131 -20.68 16.62 -16.10
CA GLY A 131 -20.76 16.16 -17.50
C GLY A 131 -19.38 16.10 -18.17
N ILE A 132 -19.27 15.24 -19.19
CA ILE A 132 -18.03 14.71 -19.78
C ILE A 132 -17.09 15.80 -20.38
N SER A 133 -17.56 17.03 -20.59
CA SER A 133 -16.82 18.10 -21.27
C SER A 133 -15.59 18.62 -20.51
N ALA A 134 -15.53 18.49 -19.18
CA ALA A 134 -14.36 18.94 -18.39
C ALA A 134 -13.22 17.92 -18.28
N LEU A 135 -13.46 16.63 -18.56
CA LEU A 135 -12.48 15.56 -18.31
C LEU A 135 -11.35 15.49 -19.35
N ARG A 136 -11.61 15.97 -20.57
CA ARG A 136 -10.68 15.83 -21.71
C ARG A 136 -9.38 16.62 -21.52
N GLY A 137 -9.41 17.74 -20.78
CA GLY A 137 -8.22 18.54 -20.47
C GLY A 137 -7.33 17.95 -19.37
N ASN A 138 -7.91 17.21 -18.41
CA ASN A 138 -7.19 16.72 -17.22
C ASN A 138 -6.74 15.26 -17.31
N MET A 139 -7.20 14.50 -18.32
CA MET A 139 -6.91 13.06 -18.45
C MET A 139 -5.40 12.75 -18.59
N LEU A 140 -4.63 13.64 -19.22
CA LEU A 140 -3.17 13.48 -19.39
C LEU A 140 -2.41 13.67 -18.07
N LEU A 141 -2.82 14.63 -17.24
CA LEU A 141 -2.28 14.86 -15.89
C LEU A 141 -2.64 13.72 -14.93
N ILE A 142 -3.83 13.13 -15.09
CA ILE A 142 -4.30 12.01 -14.28
C ILE A 142 -3.53 10.74 -14.61
N LEU A 143 -3.36 10.38 -15.89
CA LEU A 143 -2.54 9.21 -16.27
C LEU A 143 -1.08 9.37 -15.81
N SER A 144 -0.51 10.58 -15.93
CA SER A 144 0.80 10.91 -15.40
C SER A 144 0.89 10.70 -13.88
N GLY A 145 -0.13 11.14 -13.13
CA GLY A 145 -0.22 10.93 -11.68
C GLY A 145 -0.38 9.46 -11.29
N VAL A 146 -1.20 8.69 -12.00
CA VAL A 146 -1.40 7.26 -11.74
C VAL A 146 -0.11 6.46 -11.98
N VAL A 147 0.60 6.72 -13.07
CA VAL A 147 1.89 6.09 -13.36
C VAL A 147 2.94 6.47 -12.30
N LYS A 148 2.93 7.72 -11.83
CA LYS A 148 3.87 8.21 -10.80
C LYS A 148 3.54 7.73 -9.38
N VAL A 149 2.30 7.36 -9.10
CA VAL A 149 1.89 6.75 -7.82
C VAL A 149 2.24 5.27 -7.78
N MET A 150 2.23 4.58 -8.93
CA MET A 150 2.62 3.17 -9.06
C MET A 150 4.13 2.94 -9.21
N SER A 151 4.89 3.99 -9.56
CA SER A 151 6.36 4.06 -9.52
C SER A 151 6.90 4.52 -8.16
#